data_AF-A0A1S3QI73-F1
#
_entry.id   AF-A0A1S3QI73-F1
#
_cell.length_a   1.000
_cell.length_b   1.000
_cell.length_c   1.000
_cell.angle_alpha   90.00
_cell.angle_beta   90.00
_cell.angle_gamma   90.00
#
_symmetry.space_group_name_H-M   'P 1'
#
loop_
_entity.id
_entity.type
_entity.pdbx_description
1 polymer ?
#
loop_
_entity_poly.entity_id
_entity_poly.type
_entity_poly.pdbx_seq_one_letter_code
_entity_poly.pdbx_strand_id
1 'polypeptide(L)'
;MASKNSPLETKFSFNLLPNKTFSFLQDKTTLQLLMKWSMLGRISAQAFSFDQTFYPYNSHDFTLSFFRDPCVLTNLRKMEAGAWVTLATHRTLTEQRLLLGYGNSTWTNHTQNCSTP
;
A
#
# COMPACT_ATOMS: atom_id res chain seq x y z
N MET A 1 3.60 -25.38 28.58
CA MET A 1 4.24 -24.29 27.81
C MET A 1 4.64 -24.84 26.45
N ALA A 2 4.18 -24.25 25.36
CA ALA A 2 4.77 -24.43 24.04
C ALA A 2 4.49 -23.16 23.23
N SER A 3 5.37 -22.18 23.37
CA SER A 3 5.44 -21.04 22.46
C SER A 3 5.92 -21.59 21.11
N LYS A 4 4.98 -21.75 20.17
CA LYS A 4 5.31 -22.09 18.78
C LYS A 4 5.27 -20.81 17.95
N ASN A 5 6.34 -20.04 18.03
CA ASN A 5 6.67 -19.06 17.00
C ASN A 5 7.20 -19.83 15.77
N SER A 6 6.33 -20.50 15.03
CA SER A 6 6.65 -20.86 13.65
C SER A 6 6.43 -19.61 12.79
N PRO A 7 7.34 -19.26 11.86
CA PRO A 7 7.00 -18.34 10.78
C PRO A 7 5.70 -18.87 10.20
N LEU A 8 4.65 -18.04 10.11
CA LEU A 8 3.40 -18.45 9.50
C LEU A 8 3.74 -19.01 8.11
N GLU A 9 3.78 -20.34 7.97
CA GLU A 9 3.92 -20.97 6.67
C GLU A 9 2.82 -20.36 5.82
N THR A 10 3.21 -19.83 4.66
CA THR A 10 2.32 -19.09 3.79
C THR A 10 1.28 -20.10 3.26
N LYS A 11 0.17 -20.22 3.99
CA LYS A 11 -0.87 -21.25 3.80
C LYS A 11 -1.72 -20.98 2.56
N PHE A 12 -1.70 -19.76 2.06
CA PHE A 12 -2.44 -19.30 0.89
C PHE A 12 -1.49 -18.62 -0.08
N SER A 13 -1.71 -18.84 -1.37
CA SER A 13 -1.00 -18.17 -2.45
C SER A 13 -2.01 -17.41 -3.30
N PHE A 14 -1.67 -16.17 -3.66
CA PHE A 14 -2.61 -15.26 -4.30
C PHE A 14 -2.10 -14.81 -5.66
N ASN A 15 -2.99 -14.82 -6.64
CA ASN A 15 -2.70 -14.40 -8.01
C ASN A 15 -3.60 -13.24 -8.42
N LEU A 16 -3.01 -12.15 -8.93
CA LEU A 16 -3.77 -11.03 -9.46
C LEU A 16 -4.55 -11.47 -10.71
N LEU A 17 -5.80 -11.03 -10.81
CA LEU A 17 -6.64 -11.22 -12.00
C LEU A 17 -6.79 -9.88 -12.75
N PRO A 18 -5.82 -9.47 -13.58
CA PRO A 18 -5.80 -8.15 -14.21
C PRO A 18 -6.96 -7.92 -15.18
N ASN A 19 -7.47 -9.00 -15.78
CA ASN A 19 -8.54 -8.94 -16.78
C ASN A 19 -9.95 -9.00 -16.17
N LYS A 20 -10.05 -9.10 -14.84
CA LYS A 20 -11.35 -9.12 -14.17
C LYS A 20 -11.91 -7.71 -14.07
N THR A 21 -12.91 -7.42 -14.90
CA THR A 21 -13.60 -6.14 -14.92
C THR A 21 -14.78 -6.13 -13.97
N PHE A 22 -15.11 -4.95 -13.45
CA PHE A 22 -16.23 -4.74 -12.54
C PHE A 22 -17.23 -3.77 -13.18
N SER A 23 -18.41 -4.28 -13.56
CA SER A 23 -19.42 -3.51 -14.29
C SER A 23 -19.99 -2.34 -13.48
N PHE A 24 -19.97 -2.40 -12.15
CA PHE A 24 -20.48 -1.33 -11.30
C PHE A 24 -19.71 -0.01 -11.46
N LEU A 25 -18.44 -0.06 -11.90
CA LEU A 25 -17.67 1.15 -12.21
C LEU A 25 -18.00 1.75 -13.58
N GLN A 26 -18.83 1.09 -14.39
CA GLN A 26 -19.27 1.56 -15.71
C GLN A 26 -20.76 1.89 -15.75
N ASP A 27 -21.54 1.37 -14.79
CA ASP A 27 -22.97 1.63 -14.70
C ASP A 27 -23.27 3.11 -14.40
N LYS A 28 -24.16 3.70 -15.20
CA LYS A 28 -24.50 5.12 -15.10
C LYS A 28 -25.10 5.47 -13.74
N THR A 29 -25.98 4.62 -13.20
CA THR A 29 -26.64 4.91 -11.92
C THR A 29 -25.65 4.88 -10.77
N THR A 30 -24.74 3.90 -10.79
CA THR A 30 -23.67 3.76 -9.81
C THR A 30 -22.70 4.94 -9.91
N LEU A 31 -22.30 5.33 -11.11
CA LEU A 31 -21.42 6.50 -11.31
C LEU A 31 -22.06 7.80 -10.79
N GLN A 32 -23.35 8.03 -11.02
CA GLN A 32 -24.06 9.19 -10.47
C GLN A 32 -24.07 9.20 -8.94
N LEU A 33 -24.25 8.03 -8.31
CA LEU A 33 -24.14 7.91 -6.85
C LEU A 33 -22.71 8.19 -6.39
N LEU A 34 -21.70 7.61 -7.03
CA LEU A 34 -20.30 7.87 -6.70
C LEU A 34 -19.94 9.36 -6.84
N MET A 35 -20.46 10.06 -7.84
CA MET A 35 -20.31 11.52 -7.98
C MET A 35 -20.98 12.26 -6.82
N LYS A 36 -22.23 11.92 -6.47
CA LYS A 36 -22.99 12.55 -5.39
C LYS A 36 -22.25 12.48 -4.04
N TRP A 37 -21.57 11.36 -3.78
CA TRP A 37 -20.78 11.15 -2.57
C TRP A 37 -19.31 11.59 -2.72
N SER A 38 -18.95 12.24 -3.83
CA SER A 38 -17.58 12.61 -4.19
C SER A 38 -16.63 11.42 -4.30
N MET A 39 -17.10 10.17 -4.32
CA MET A 39 -16.30 8.95 -4.38
C MET A 39 -15.81 8.59 -5.78
N LEU A 40 -16.32 9.26 -6.82
CA LEU A 40 -15.89 9.02 -8.20
C LEU A 40 -14.37 9.19 -8.32
N GLY A 41 -13.69 8.21 -8.93
CA GLY A 41 -12.23 8.21 -9.10
C GLY A 41 -11.43 7.90 -7.82
N ARG A 42 -12.08 7.80 -6.66
CA ARG A 42 -11.46 7.44 -5.37
C ARG A 42 -11.70 5.98 -4.96
N ILE A 43 -12.50 5.25 -5.74
CA ILE A 43 -12.79 3.84 -5.56
C ILE A 43 -12.20 3.05 -6.74
N SER A 44 -11.58 1.93 -6.41
CA SER A 44 -11.16 0.93 -7.38
C SER A 44 -11.49 -0.46 -6.84
N ALA A 45 -11.58 -1.44 -7.73
CA ALA A 45 -11.75 -2.83 -7.38
C ALA A 45 -10.65 -3.66 -8.04
N GLN A 46 -10.06 -4.58 -7.29
CA GLN A 46 -9.01 -5.49 -7.74
C GLN A 46 -9.43 -6.88 -7.31
N ALA A 47 -9.21 -7.86 -8.19
CA ALA A 47 -9.52 -9.25 -7.90
C ALA A 47 -8.24 -10.07 -7.80
N PHE A 48 -8.23 -10.95 -6.81
CA PHE A 48 -7.20 -11.95 -6.63
C PHE A 48 -7.87 -13.33 -6.55
N SER A 49 -7.24 -14.36 -7.11
CA SER A 49 -7.62 -15.76 -6.92
C SER A 49 -6.68 -16.44 -5.95
N PHE A 50 -7.16 -17.53 -5.35
CA PHE A 50 -6.39 -18.46 -4.54
C PHE A 50 -6.96 -19.87 -4.76
N ASP A 51 -6.10 -20.88 -4.69
CA ASP A 51 -6.48 -22.27 -5.01
C ASP A 51 -6.63 -23.16 -3.76
N GLN A 52 -6.20 -22.67 -2.59
CA GLN A 52 -6.20 -23.45 -1.36
C GLN A 52 -7.59 -23.49 -0.72
N THR A 53 -7.89 -24.58 -0.01
CA THR A 53 -9.16 -24.73 0.70
C THR A 53 -9.32 -23.68 1.79
N PHE A 54 -10.43 -22.94 1.74
CA PHE A 54 -10.79 -21.95 2.75
C PHE A 54 -11.79 -22.53 3.75
N TYR A 55 -11.50 -22.33 5.04
CA TYR A 55 -12.42 -22.64 6.13
C TYR A 55 -12.76 -21.35 6.90
N PRO A 56 -14.04 -21.04 7.18
CA PRO A 56 -14.45 -19.78 7.80
C PRO A 56 -13.75 -19.45 9.13
N TYR A 57 -13.46 -20.47 9.95
CA TYR A 57 -12.76 -20.30 11.23
C TYR A 57 -11.30 -19.83 11.06
N ASN A 58 -10.71 -20.02 9.87
CA ASN A 58 -9.34 -19.62 9.52
C ASN A 58 -9.31 -18.25 8.82
N SER A 59 -10.39 -17.46 8.91
CA SER A 59 -10.50 -16.15 8.26
C SER A 59 -9.40 -15.18 8.69
N HIS A 60 -9.04 -15.16 9.97
CA HIS A 60 -7.96 -14.32 10.49
C HIS A 60 -6.62 -14.64 9.81
N ASP A 61 -6.23 -15.91 9.78
CA ASP A 61 -4.98 -16.35 9.14
C ASP A 61 -5.00 -16.15 7.63
N PHE A 62 -6.16 -16.32 6.99
CA PHE A 62 -6.34 -16.01 5.57
C PHE A 62 -6.07 -14.52 5.30
N THR A 63 -6.69 -13.63 6.08
CA THR A 63 -6.49 -12.17 5.94
C THR A 63 -5.03 -11.77 6.21
N LEU A 64 -4.40 -12.34 7.24
CA LEU A 64 -2.97 -12.11 7.50
C LEU A 64 -2.09 -12.59 6.35
N SER A 65 -2.38 -13.76 5.79
CA SER A 65 -1.64 -14.32 4.65
C SER A 65 -1.81 -13.43 3.42
N PHE A 66 -3.03 -12.93 3.15
CA PHE A 66 -3.32 -12.04 2.04
C PHE A 66 -2.49 -10.76 2.08
N PHE A 67 -2.45 -10.06 3.21
CA PHE A 67 -1.68 -8.80 3.32
C PHE A 67 -0.17 -8.99 3.47
N ARG A 68 0.30 -10.23 3.62
CA ARG A 68 1.74 -10.56 3.66
C ARG A 68 2.25 -11.14 2.35
N ASP A 69 1.35 -11.55 1.47
CA ASP A 69 1.70 -12.14 0.19
C ASP A 69 2.44 -11.13 -0.71
N PRO A 70 3.60 -11.49 -1.29
CA PRO A 70 4.37 -10.59 -2.13
C PRO A 70 3.62 -10.11 -3.39
N CYS A 71 2.80 -10.96 -4.00
CA CYS A 71 1.99 -10.60 -5.17
C CYS A 71 0.92 -9.57 -4.78
N VAL A 72 0.25 -9.76 -3.63
CA VAL A 72 -0.71 -8.78 -3.09
C VAL A 72 -0.02 -7.47 -2.74
N LEU A 73 1.10 -7.50 -2.02
CA LEU A 73 1.83 -6.30 -1.61
C LEU A 73 2.27 -5.43 -2.79
N THR A 74 2.72 -6.07 -3.88
CA THR A 74 3.23 -5.38 -5.07
C THR A 74 2.13 -4.88 -5.99
N ASN A 75 0.94 -5.49 -5.97
CA ASN A 75 -0.14 -5.17 -6.91
C ASN A 75 -1.32 -4.44 -6.29
N LEU A 76 -1.66 -4.70 -5.02
CA LEU A 76 -2.83 -4.12 -4.38
C LEU A 76 -2.67 -2.61 -4.27
N ARG A 77 -3.44 -1.89 -5.08
CA ARG A 77 -3.49 -0.43 -5.06
C ARG A 77 -4.33 0.11 -3.91
N LYS A 78 -3.85 1.19 -3.31
CA LYS A 78 -4.56 2.04 -2.36
C LYS A 78 -4.46 3.50 -2.83
N MET A 79 -5.38 4.34 -2.36
CA MET A 79 -5.33 5.77 -2.61
C MET A 79 -4.50 6.45 -1.50
N GLU A 80 -3.46 7.19 -1.87
CA GLU A 80 -2.61 7.95 -0.95
C GLU A 80 -2.38 9.35 -1.53
N ALA A 81 -2.75 10.40 -0.78
CA ALA A 81 -2.61 11.81 -1.19
C ALA A 81 -3.14 12.14 -2.60
N GLY A 82 -4.19 11.47 -3.05
CA GLY A 82 -4.77 11.69 -4.39
C GLY A 82 -4.19 10.83 -5.52
N ALA A 83 -3.19 9.99 -5.23
CA ALA A 83 -2.57 9.09 -6.19
C ALA A 83 -2.81 7.62 -5.82
N TRP A 84 -2.94 6.76 -6.84
CA TRP A 84 -2.98 5.31 -6.64
C TRP A 84 -1.55 4.78 -6.48
N VAL A 85 -1.25 4.25 -5.30
CA VAL A 85 0.05 3.64 -4.96
C VAL A 85 -0.15 2.17 -4.57
N THR A 86 0.89 1.35 -4.68
CA THR A 86 0.81 -0.05 -4.26
C THR A 86 1.02 -0.16 -2.75
N LEU A 87 0.51 -1.22 -2.14
CA LEU A 87 0.56 -1.40 -0.69
C LEU A 87 2.01 -1.41 -0.15
N ALA A 88 2.96 -1.94 -0.92
CA ALA A 88 4.38 -1.98 -0.57
C ALA A 88 5.08 -0.61 -0.59
N THR A 89 4.54 0.42 -1.25
CA THR A 89 5.24 1.71 -1.48
C THR A 89 5.56 2.48 -0.19
N HIS A 90 4.93 2.18 0.94
CA HIS A 90 5.15 2.92 2.20
C HIS A 90 6.44 2.51 2.95
N ARG A 91 7.28 1.62 2.43
CA ARG A 91 8.53 1.23 3.11
C ARG A 91 9.77 2.08 2.79
N THR A 92 9.71 3.06 1.89
CA THR A 92 10.96 3.67 1.37
C THR A 92 11.09 5.19 1.41
N LEU A 93 10.14 5.96 1.97
CA LEU A 93 10.29 7.44 1.98
C LEU A 93 10.48 8.09 3.36
N THR A 94 10.23 7.39 4.46
CA THR A 94 10.53 7.91 5.80
C THR A 94 11.97 7.65 6.23
N GLU A 95 12.62 6.59 5.76
CA GLU A 95 14.03 6.30 6.10
C GLU A 95 15.03 6.97 5.14
N GLN A 96 14.68 7.21 3.87
CA GLN A 96 15.59 7.90 2.94
C GLN A 96 15.71 9.42 3.19
N ARG A 97 14.70 10.04 3.82
CA ARG A 97 14.79 11.45 4.22
C ARG A 97 15.57 11.67 5.52
N LEU A 98 15.75 10.62 6.33
CA LEU A 98 16.57 10.67 7.55
C LEU A 98 18.05 10.31 7.28
N LEU A 99 18.37 9.61 6.20
CA LEU A 99 19.75 9.20 5.88
C LEU A 99 20.53 10.16 4.94
N LEU A 100 19.92 11.24 4.46
CA LEU A 100 20.65 12.32 3.77
C LEU A 100 20.81 13.60 4.62
N GLY A 101 20.45 13.55 5.90
CA GLY A 101 20.45 14.72 6.80
C GLY A 101 21.47 14.72 7.94
N TYR A 102 22.29 13.67 8.09
CA TYR A 102 23.33 13.60 9.13
C TYR A 102 24.72 13.52 8.50
N GLY A 103 25.30 14.70 8.26
CA GLY A 103 26.64 14.89 7.72
C GLY A 103 27.22 16.25 8.10
N ASN A 104 27.56 16.38 9.38
CA ASN A 104 28.61 17.22 9.96
C ASN A 104 28.66 18.72 9.60
N SER A 105 27.92 19.53 10.36
CA SER A 105 28.21 20.95 10.53
C SER A 105 29.49 21.13 11.36
N THR A 106 30.63 21.24 10.66
CA THR A 106 31.82 21.88 11.24
C THR A 106 31.60 23.38 11.22
N TRP A 107 31.50 23.96 12.42
CA TRP A 107 31.49 25.40 12.60
C TRP A 107 32.87 25.94 12.23
N THR A 108 32.95 26.69 11.13
CA THR A 108 34.03 27.65 10.92
C THR A 108 33.40 29.01 10.71
N ASN A 109 33.51 29.86 11.74
CA ASN A 109 33.22 31.28 11.64
C ASN A 109 34.18 31.89 10.63
N HIS A 110 33.67 32.36 9.50
CA HIS A 110 34.36 33.36 8.70
C HIS A 110 33.41 34.54 8.53
N THR A 111 33.71 35.59 9.29
CA THR A 111 33.24 36.95 9.05
C THR A 111 33.65 37.37 7.66
N GLN A 112 32.69 37.79 6.83
CA GLN A 112 32.95 38.76 5.77
C GLN A 112 31.66 39.52 5.42
N ASN A 113 31.72 40.82 5.68
CA ASN A 113 30.75 41.86 5.35
C ASN A 113 30.42 41.86 3.86
N CYS A 114 29.14 42.05 3.51
CA CYS A 114 28.75 42.64 2.24
C CYS A 114 27.54 43.56 2.44
N SER A 115 27.74 44.79 1.99
CA SER A 115 26.89 45.96 2.12
C SER A 115 25.59 45.85 1.33
N THR A 116 24.53 46.46 1.86
CA THR A 116 23.33 46.85 1.13
C THR A 116 23.59 48.09 0.28
N PRO A 117 22.91 48.27 -0.86
CA PRO A 117 22.67 49.60 -1.40
C PRO A 117 21.66 50.38 -0.54
#